data_AF-J3LB22-F1
#
_entry.id   AF-J3LB22-F1
#
_cell.length_a   1.000
_cell.length_b   1.000
_cell.length_c   1.000
_cell.angle_alpha   90.00
_cell.angle_beta   90.00
_cell.angle_gamma   90.00
#
_symmetry.space_group_name_H-M   'P 1'
#
loop_
_entity.id
_entity.type
_entity.pdbx_description
1 polymer ?
#
loop_
_entity_poly.entity_id
_entity_poly.type
_entity_poly.pdbx_seq_one_letter_code
_entity_poly.pdbx_strand_id
1 'polypeptide(L)'
;MSIAEALQMDVAKAMKVAFERLESLEFITRDKCITNLNNYDIVEISILLCDDDFIQKLNKEWRDEDHATDVLSMSQHIPGLDIPILQLGDIVISVDTAQRQAEERGHTMLDETRILMVHGLLHLLGFDHELGKVAEEEMESEEEHILNTLEWKGKGLIKSAYSSIHDFDNSQNHVEASRDIDEMNLQEREVHPLKLRHVICDIDGIVDNEGNLHEESIQSLREAVSRGTNVILVTGKTRASAVRTFKLLNLEGEDHFISESSPGVFLQGSLVYGMHGREIYRANLSVDICNEAFLYSLKYNIPFVAYCEEQCLTLFEHPFVDLLHTLHHETKVKVVPSVEDLLGYSSIQVFLPLTLSSTNWYIINIKDSMPFYLTVYHIGSGIIL
;
A
#
# COMPACT_ATOMS: atom_id res chain seq x y z
N MET A 1 -16.22 1.16 10.22
CA MET A 1 -15.80 2.23 9.29
C MET A 1 -16.43 2.03 7.93
N SER A 2 -17.00 3.09 7.35
CA SER A 2 -17.55 3.05 5.99
C SER A 2 -16.44 3.29 4.94
N ILE A 3 -16.69 2.95 3.67
CA ILE A 3 -15.67 3.20 2.63
C ILE A 3 -15.44 4.69 2.41
N ALA A 4 -16.49 5.51 2.54
CA ALA A 4 -16.38 6.95 2.46
C ALA A 4 -15.52 7.53 3.59
N GLU A 5 -15.55 6.94 4.78
CA GLU A 5 -14.66 7.32 5.89
C GLU A 5 -13.21 6.91 5.59
N ALA A 6 -12.98 5.69 5.10
CA ALA A 6 -11.64 5.22 4.75
C ALA A 6 -10.99 6.10 3.66
N LEU A 7 -11.77 6.49 2.64
CA LEU A 7 -11.34 7.45 1.61
C LEU A 7 -10.97 8.83 2.18
N GLN A 8 -11.57 9.24 3.31
CA GLN A 8 -11.26 10.50 3.97
C GLN A 8 -9.99 10.42 4.84
N MET A 9 -9.36 9.26 5.00
CA MET A 9 -8.07 9.17 5.71
C MET A 9 -6.98 10.00 5.02
N ASP A 10 -7.12 10.29 3.72
CA ASP A 10 -6.24 11.23 2.99
C ASP A 10 -4.75 10.88 3.15
N VAL A 11 -4.44 9.57 3.10
CA VAL A 11 -3.09 9.00 3.35
C VAL A 11 -2.00 9.70 2.53
N ALA A 12 -2.25 10.03 1.26
CA ALA A 12 -1.26 10.70 0.43
C ALA A 12 -0.92 12.12 0.91
N LYS A 13 -1.85 12.83 1.57
CA LYS A 13 -1.55 14.13 2.19
C LYS A 13 -0.63 13.95 3.41
N ALA A 14 -0.86 12.92 4.22
CA ALA A 14 0.03 12.60 5.35
C ALA A 14 1.43 12.21 4.88
N MET A 15 1.53 11.37 3.84
CA MET A 15 2.82 11.05 3.20
C MET A 15 3.53 12.31 2.74
N LYS A 16 2.84 13.19 2.00
CA LYS A 16 3.44 14.44 1.52
C LYS A 16 4.02 15.30 2.64
N VAL A 17 3.26 15.51 3.72
CA VAL A 17 3.73 16.31 4.87
C VAL A 17 4.90 15.63 5.57
N ALA A 18 4.85 14.31 5.77
CA ALA A 18 5.96 13.57 6.38
C ALA A 18 7.24 13.67 5.53
N PHE A 19 7.11 13.56 4.21
CA PHE A 19 8.23 13.57 3.27
C PHE A 19 8.90 14.94 3.18
N GLU A 20 8.13 16.02 3.11
CA GLU A 20 8.65 17.39 3.10
C GLU A 20 9.54 17.68 4.32
N ARG A 21 9.22 17.09 5.48
CA ARG A 21 10.01 17.31 6.69
C ARG A 21 11.25 16.41 6.77
N LEU A 22 11.18 15.17 6.28
CA LEU A 22 12.33 14.25 6.19
C LEU A 22 13.49 14.86 5.38
N GLU A 23 13.20 15.63 4.33
CA GLU A 23 14.25 16.32 3.56
C GLU A 23 14.94 17.45 4.33
N SER A 24 14.31 17.96 5.38
CA SER A 24 14.71 19.20 6.07
C SER A 24 15.43 18.98 7.40
N LEU A 25 15.35 17.79 7.99
CA LEU A 25 15.81 17.49 9.35
C LEU A 25 16.54 16.15 9.41
N GLU A 26 17.55 16.06 10.29
CA GLU A 26 18.18 14.80 10.66
C GLU A 26 17.49 14.24 11.91
N PHE A 27 17.07 12.97 11.84
CA PHE A 27 16.36 12.27 12.91
C PHE A 27 17.14 11.04 13.41
N ILE A 28 16.87 10.63 14.65
CA ILE A 28 17.33 9.35 15.18
C ILE A 28 16.38 8.25 14.72
N THR A 29 16.70 7.62 13.59
CA THR A 29 15.92 6.52 13.03
C THR A 29 16.61 5.16 13.21
N ARG A 30 15.82 4.09 13.29
CA ARG A 30 16.30 2.71 13.23
C ARG A 30 16.84 2.37 11.84
N ASP A 31 16.25 2.97 10.80
CA ASP A 31 16.64 2.83 9.41
C ASP A 31 17.00 4.20 8.82
N LYS A 32 18.28 4.38 8.51
CA LYS A 32 18.82 5.63 7.94
C LYS A 32 18.80 5.63 6.41
N CYS A 33 18.44 4.52 5.77
CA CYS A 33 18.43 4.40 4.32
C CYS A 33 17.23 5.14 3.69
N ILE A 34 16.15 5.35 4.44
CA ILE A 34 14.96 6.11 4.00
C ILE A 34 15.09 7.60 4.36
N THR A 35 16.28 8.18 4.14
CA THR A 35 16.55 9.60 4.44
C THR A 35 16.47 10.50 3.22
N ASN A 36 16.46 9.94 2.00
CA ASN A 36 16.32 10.71 0.77
C ASN A 36 15.35 10.04 -0.20
N LEU A 37 14.11 10.56 -0.22
CA LEU A 37 13.04 10.04 -1.07
C LEU A 37 13.19 10.45 -2.54
N ASN A 38 14.03 11.45 -2.86
CA ASN A 38 14.29 11.88 -4.24
C ASN A 38 15.04 10.84 -5.08
N ASN A 39 15.55 9.78 -4.45
CA ASN A 39 16.14 8.66 -5.17
C ASN A 39 15.08 7.70 -5.75
N TYR A 40 13.81 7.90 -5.42
CA TYR A 40 12.72 7.03 -5.86
C TYR A 40 11.72 7.80 -6.73
N ASP A 41 11.37 7.19 -7.85
CA ASP A 41 10.34 7.64 -8.77
C ASP A 41 8.93 7.38 -8.22
N ILE A 42 8.77 6.31 -7.44
CA ILE A 42 7.51 5.91 -6.81
C ILE A 42 7.75 5.49 -5.37
N VAL A 43 6.88 5.93 -4.47
CA VAL A 43 6.81 5.46 -3.08
C VAL A 43 5.45 4.82 -2.86
N GLU A 44 5.44 3.55 -2.42
CA GLU A 44 4.23 2.76 -2.20
C GLU A 44 4.04 2.47 -0.71
N ILE A 45 2.80 2.62 -0.25
CA ILE A 45 2.35 2.22 1.08
C ILE A 45 1.02 1.47 0.97
N SER A 46 0.82 0.47 1.80
CA SER A 46 -0.42 -0.29 1.89
C SER A 46 -1.04 -0.09 3.27
N ILE A 47 -2.33 0.21 3.30
CA ILE A 47 -3.12 0.34 4.52
C ILE A 47 -4.16 -0.77 4.55
N LEU A 48 -4.14 -1.56 5.61
CA LEU A 48 -5.09 -2.64 5.83
C LEU A 48 -5.96 -2.31 7.04
N LEU A 49 -7.25 -2.06 6.83
CA LEU A 49 -8.21 -1.95 7.93
C LEU A 49 -8.79 -3.34 8.21
N CYS A 50 -8.79 -3.79 9.46
CA CYS A 50 -9.20 -5.14 9.82
C CYS A 50 -9.95 -5.17 11.17
N ASP A 51 -10.50 -6.32 11.52
CA ASP A 51 -11.08 -6.57 12.84
C ASP A 51 -10.00 -7.04 13.84
N ASP A 52 -10.37 -7.08 15.13
CA ASP A 52 -9.47 -7.53 16.19
C ASP A 52 -9.03 -8.99 16.01
N ASP A 53 -9.91 -9.85 15.51
CA ASP A 53 -9.63 -11.28 15.28
C ASP A 53 -8.53 -11.47 14.23
N PHE A 54 -8.52 -10.66 13.18
CA PHE A 54 -7.50 -10.68 12.13
C PHE A 54 -6.17 -10.14 12.66
N ILE A 55 -6.18 -8.97 13.30
CA ILE A 55 -4.92 -8.36 13.76
C ILE A 55 -4.29 -9.16 14.90
N GLN A 56 -5.07 -9.81 15.78
CA GLN A 56 -4.53 -10.69 16.83
C GLN A 56 -3.77 -11.88 16.24
N LYS A 57 -4.34 -12.53 15.20
CA LYS A 57 -3.65 -13.63 14.51
C LYS A 57 -2.36 -13.14 13.88
N LEU A 58 -2.42 -11.97 13.23
CA LEU A 58 -1.26 -11.36 12.60
C LEU A 58 -0.18 -10.98 13.63
N ASN A 59 -0.58 -10.41 14.77
CA ASN A 59 0.31 -10.04 15.88
C ASN A 59 0.99 -11.27 16.47
N LYS A 60 0.25 -12.37 16.62
CA LYS A 60 0.81 -13.65 17.04
C LYS A 60 1.81 -14.22 16.04
N GLU A 61 1.50 -14.18 14.75
CA GLU A 61 2.38 -14.71 13.70
C GLU A 61 3.67 -13.89 13.53
N TRP A 62 3.59 -12.57 13.67
CA TRP A 62 4.71 -11.66 13.41
C TRP A 62 5.52 -11.29 14.66
N ARG A 63 4.87 -11.15 15.82
CA ARG A 63 5.48 -10.68 17.07
C ARG A 63 5.44 -11.72 18.21
N ASP A 64 4.82 -12.89 18.00
CA ASP A 64 4.55 -13.89 19.05
C ASP A 64 3.68 -13.34 20.19
N GLU A 65 2.83 -12.35 19.88
CA GLU A 65 1.94 -11.68 20.82
C GLU A 65 0.46 -12.06 20.56
N ASP A 66 -0.13 -12.88 21.44
CA ASP A 66 -1.49 -13.41 21.27
C ASP A 66 -2.58 -12.48 21.85
N HIS A 67 -2.60 -11.24 21.38
CA HIS A 67 -3.65 -10.27 21.68
C HIS A 67 -3.84 -9.28 20.52
N ALA A 68 -5.04 -8.71 20.41
CA ALA A 68 -5.31 -7.65 19.45
C ALA A 68 -4.52 -6.39 19.81
N THR A 69 -3.92 -5.76 18.80
CA THR A 69 -3.25 -4.46 18.89
C THR A 69 -4.02 -3.44 18.06
N ASP A 70 -3.72 -2.15 18.22
CA ASP A 70 -4.34 -1.08 17.44
C ASP A 70 -3.75 -0.98 16.02
N VAL A 71 -2.43 -1.00 15.90
CA VAL A 71 -1.71 -0.89 14.63
C VAL A 71 -0.47 -1.79 14.58
N LEU A 72 -0.18 -2.33 13.39
CA LEU A 72 1.08 -2.97 13.04
C LEU A 72 1.70 -2.28 11.84
N SER A 73 3.00 -2.01 11.90
CA SER A 73 3.76 -1.37 10.80
C SER A 73 4.85 -2.31 10.30
N MET A 74 4.65 -2.88 9.12
CA MET A 74 5.49 -3.93 8.53
C MET A 74 6.31 -3.35 7.39
N SER A 75 7.56 -2.99 7.67
CA SER A 75 8.46 -2.44 6.64
C SER A 75 8.78 -3.49 5.58
N GLN A 76 8.68 -3.08 4.32
CA GLN A 76 9.08 -3.87 3.16
C GLN A 76 10.34 -3.29 2.48
N HIS A 77 10.93 -2.24 3.04
CA HIS A 77 12.15 -1.64 2.50
C HIS A 77 13.30 -2.65 2.56
N ILE A 78 14.01 -2.80 1.43
CA ILE A 78 15.20 -3.64 1.32
C ILE A 78 16.41 -2.73 1.10
N PRO A 79 17.25 -2.49 2.14
CA PRO A 79 18.42 -1.64 2.01
C PRO A 79 19.38 -2.11 0.92
N GLY A 80 19.82 -1.18 0.06
CA GLY A 80 20.78 -1.45 -1.02
C GLY A 80 20.16 -2.02 -2.30
N LEU A 81 18.83 -2.16 -2.37
CA LEU A 81 18.13 -2.47 -3.62
C LEU A 81 18.02 -1.19 -4.47
N ASP A 82 18.77 -1.14 -5.57
CA ASP A 82 18.81 0.00 -6.49
C ASP A 82 17.71 -0.10 -7.55
N ILE A 83 16.45 0.07 -7.10
CA ILE A 83 15.28 0.20 -7.97
C ILE A 83 14.62 1.54 -7.69
N PRO A 84 14.02 2.20 -8.70
CA PRO A 84 13.43 3.53 -8.54
C PRO A 84 12.08 3.50 -7.81
N ILE A 85 11.78 2.44 -7.06
CA ILE A 85 10.52 2.25 -6.35
C ILE A 85 10.81 1.91 -4.90
N LEU A 86 10.27 2.72 -3.99
CA LEU A 86 10.32 2.49 -2.55
C LEU A 86 9.02 1.86 -2.07
N GLN A 87 9.06 0.57 -1.76
CA GLN A 87 7.99 -0.10 -1.03
C GLN A 87 8.20 0.15 0.48
N LEU A 88 7.44 1.09 1.05
CA LEU A 88 7.52 1.38 2.49
C LEU A 88 7.01 0.19 3.29
N GLY A 89 5.89 -0.39 2.86
CA GLY A 89 5.29 -1.58 3.47
C GLY A 89 3.85 -1.37 3.90
N ASP A 90 3.41 -2.17 4.88
CA ASP A 90 2.02 -2.26 5.29
C ASP A 90 1.77 -1.60 6.66
N ILE A 91 0.69 -0.82 6.77
CA ILE A 91 0.09 -0.39 8.04
C ILE A 91 -1.22 -1.14 8.21
N VAL A 92 -1.29 -2.02 9.20
CA VAL A 92 -2.48 -2.80 9.52
C VAL A 92 -3.15 -2.20 10.76
N ILE A 93 -4.38 -1.71 10.63
CA ILE A 93 -5.13 -1.01 11.69
C ILE A 93 -6.37 -1.83 12.05
N SER A 94 -6.56 -2.10 13.34
CA SER A 94 -7.85 -2.64 13.82
C SER A 94 -8.87 -1.51 13.96
N VAL A 95 -9.96 -1.59 13.18
CA VAL A 95 -11.07 -0.64 13.32
C VAL A 95 -11.88 -0.86 14.60
N ASP A 96 -11.90 -2.08 15.14
CA ASP A 96 -12.58 -2.37 16.41
C ASP A 96 -11.84 -1.71 17.57
N THR A 97 -10.50 -1.78 17.56
CA THR A 97 -9.67 -1.10 18.55
C THR A 97 -9.70 0.42 18.37
N ALA A 98 -9.60 0.92 17.13
CA ALA A 98 -9.71 2.36 16.84
C ALA A 98 -11.06 2.92 17.30
N GLN A 99 -12.16 2.19 17.12
CA GLN A 99 -13.48 2.62 17.61
C GLN A 99 -13.50 2.77 19.13
N ARG A 100 -12.95 1.81 19.89
CA ARG A 100 -12.88 1.89 21.36
C ARG A 100 -12.00 3.05 21.83
N GLN A 101 -10.81 3.20 21.25
CA GLN A 101 -9.91 4.30 21.56
C GLN A 101 -10.55 5.66 21.24
N ALA A 102 -11.30 5.76 20.14
CA ALA A 102 -12.00 6.98 19.77
C ALA A 102 -13.06 7.40 20.80
N GLU A 103 -13.83 6.44 21.31
CA GLU A 103 -14.82 6.65 22.36
C GLU A 103 -14.16 7.08 23.68
N GLU A 104 -13.07 6.43 24.08
CA GLU A 104 -12.31 6.76 25.29
C GLU A 104 -11.68 8.16 25.23
N ARG A 105 -11.17 8.54 24.07
CA ARG A 105 -10.48 9.83 23.84
C ARG A 105 -11.42 10.97 23.45
N GLY A 106 -12.69 10.67 23.17
CA GLY A 106 -13.72 11.67 22.89
C GLY A 106 -13.60 12.36 21.54
N HIS A 107 -13.07 11.67 20.52
CA HIS A 107 -13.03 12.15 19.13
C HIS A 107 -13.70 11.14 18.18
N THR A 108 -13.64 11.38 16.86
CA THR A 108 -14.29 10.47 15.91
C THR A 108 -13.40 9.26 15.59
N MET A 109 -13.99 8.14 15.18
CA MET A 109 -13.23 6.98 14.71
C MET A 109 -12.31 7.33 13.53
N LEU A 110 -12.74 8.22 12.62
CA LEU A 110 -11.88 8.71 11.53
C LEU A 110 -10.64 9.46 12.07
N ASP A 111 -10.80 10.25 13.12
CA ASP A 111 -9.67 10.94 13.77
C ASP A 111 -8.69 9.94 14.39
N GLU A 112 -9.19 8.92 15.09
CA GLU A 112 -8.35 7.86 15.67
C GLU A 112 -7.63 7.04 14.59
N THR A 113 -8.33 6.60 13.54
CA THR A 113 -7.69 5.88 12.42
C THR A 113 -6.61 6.72 11.72
N ARG A 114 -6.78 8.05 11.64
CA ARG A 114 -5.74 8.96 11.13
C ARG A 114 -4.53 9.03 12.06
N ILE A 115 -4.74 9.07 13.37
CA ILE A 115 -3.65 9.02 14.36
C ILE A 115 -2.86 7.71 14.20
N LEU A 116 -3.54 6.57 14.16
CA LEU A 116 -2.90 5.25 13.99
C LEU A 116 -2.16 5.14 12.64
N MET A 117 -2.73 5.69 11.57
CA MET A 117 -2.09 5.73 10.25
C MET A 117 -0.83 6.61 10.24
N VAL A 118 -0.87 7.80 10.86
CA VAL A 118 0.31 8.68 10.98
C VAL A 118 1.41 8.01 11.81
N HIS A 119 1.05 7.42 12.95
CA HIS A 119 1.98 6.68 13.79
C HIS A 119 2.65 5.53 13.01
N GLY A 120 1.85 4.72 12.31
CA GLY A 120 2.39 3.63 11.51
C GLY A 120 3.27 4.09 10.35
N LEU A 121 2.90 5.21 9.70
CA LEU A 121 3.69 5.81 8.63
C LEU A 121 5.08 6.22 9.14
N LEU A 122 5.16 6.84 10.32
CA LEU A 122 6.44 7.21 10.92
C LEU A 122 7.31 5.97 11.22
N HIS A 123 6.71 4.88 11.70
CA HIS A 123 7.44 3.62 11.88
C HIS A 123 7.97 3.04 10.56
N LEU A 124 7.21 3.12 9.48
CA LEU A 124 7.67 2.72 8.15
C LEU A 124 8.81 3.61 7.63
N LEU A 125 8.82 4.90 8.00
CA LEU A 125 9.90 5.85 7.69
C LEU A 125 11.13 5.69 8.60
N GLY A 126 11.13 4.72 9.51
CA GLY A 126 12.26 4.40 10.36
C GLY A 126 12.27 5.10 11.72
N PHE A 127 11.24 5.88 12.07
CA PHE A 127 11.09 6.36 13.45
C PHE A 127 10.79 5.19 14.38
N ASP A 128 11.31 5.27 15.60
CA ASP A 128 11.13 4.25 16.61
C ASP A 128 11.25 4.86 18.00
N HIS A 129 10.10 5.09 18.63
CA HIS A 129 10.02 5.69 19.96
C HIS A 129 10.60 4.78 21.07
N GLU A 130 10.88 3.50 20.80
CA GLU A 130 11.46 2.58 21.77
C GLU A 130 13.00 2.68 21.87
N LEU A 131 13.65 3.41 20.95
CA LEU A 131 15.11 3.58 20.95
C LEU A 131 15.63 4.43 22.11
N GLY A 132 14.76 5.25 22.70
CA GLY A 132 15.05 6.08 23.87
C GLY A 132 14.37 7.44 23.79
N LYS A 133 14.50 8.22 24.87
CA LYS A 133 13.75 9.46 25.08
C LYS A 133 13.85 10.48 23.94
N VAL A 134 15.02 10.62 23.31
CA VAL A 134 15.19 11.57 22.20
C VAL A 134 14.40 11.12 20.96
N ALA A 135 14.46 9.83 20.61
CA ALA A 135 13.72 9.29 19.47
C ALA A 135 12.20 9.32 19.72
N GLU A 136 11.77 9.10 20.96
CA GLU A 136 10.39 9.27 21.41
C GLU A 136 9.90 10.72 21.26
N GLU A 137 10.66 11.70 21.75
CA GLU A 137 10.34 13.14 21.62
C GLU A 137 10.31 13.59 20.15
N GLU A 138 11.22 13.06 19.32
CA GLU A 138 11.23 13.32 17.87
C GLU A 138 9.99 12.76 17.20
N MET A 139 9.66 11.48 17.41
CA MET A 139 8.49 10.85 16.81
C MET A 139 7.18 11.50 17.28
N GLU A 140 7.05 11.86 18.56
CA GLU A 140 5.87 12.60 19.08
C GLU A 140 5.72 13.95 18.36
N SER A 141 6.81 14.69 18.19
CA SER A 141 6.82 15.99 17.48
C SER A 141 6.42 15.84 16.00
N GLU A 142 6.78 14.72 15.36
CA GLU A 142 6.36 14.42 14.00
C GLU A 142 4.88 14.06 13.90
N GLU A 143 4.36 13.24 14.81
CA GLU A 143 2.93 12.93 14.90
C GLU A 143 2.12 14.22 15.03
N GLU A 144 2.47 15.08 15.98
CA GLU A 144 1.78 16.34 16.20
C GLU A 144 1.87 17.27 14.99
N HIS A 145 3.02 17.33 14.33
CA HIS A 145 3.19 18.19 13.18
C HIS A 145 2.30 17.77 12.01
N ILE A 146 2.26 16.48 11.67
CA ILE A 146 1.43 15.97 10.57
C ILE A 146 -0.06 16.22 10.88
N LEU A 147 -0.50 15.86 12.09
CA LEU A 147 -1.89 16.06 12.52
C LEU A 147 -2.29 17.54 12.47
N ASN A 148 -1.47 18.44 13.01
CA ASN A 148 -1.75 19.87 13.04
C ASN A 148 -1.73 20.50 11.65
N THR A 149 -0.77 20.11 10.80
CA THR A 149 -0.63 20.66 9.43
C THR A 149 -1.83 20.29 8.56
N LEU A 150 -2.41 19.09 8.78
CA LEU A 150 -3.59 18.63 8.07
C LEU A 150 -4.91 19.00 8.76
N GLU A 151 -4.84 19.78 9.85
CA GLU A 151 -5.99 20.20 10.67
C GLU A 151 -6.82 19.01 11.19
N TRP A 152 -6.17 17.87 11.43
CA TRP A 152 -6.79 16.67 11.97
C TRP A 152 -6.87 16.74 13.49
N LYS A 153 -7.98 16.27 14.05
CA LYS A 153 -8.23 16.36 15.49
C LYS A 153 -7.57 15.21 16.23
N GLY A 154 -7.17 15.50 17.46
CA GLY A 154 -6.62 14.53 18.39
C GLY A 154 -5.18 14.84 18.77
N LYS A 155 -4.58 13.94 19.56
CA LYS A 155 -3.18 14.00 19.94
C LYS A 155 -2.48 12.80 19.30
N GLY A 156 -1.17 12.93 19.07
CA GLY A 156 -0.35 11.78 18.68
C GLY A 156 -0.51 10.59 19.63
N LEU A 157 -0.23 9.39 19.13
CA LEU A 157 -0.39 8.15 19.89
C LEU A 157 0.55 8.14 21.11
N ILE A 158 1.79 8.63 20.94
CA ILE A 158 2.79 8.73 22.03
C ILE A 158 2.27 9.64 23.14
N LYS A 159 1.81 10.85 22.77
CA LYS A 159 1.25 11.81 23.74
C LYS A 159 -0.03 11.32 24.42
N SER A 160 -0.83 10.54 23.71
CA SER A 160 -2.05 9.94 24.24
C SER A 160 -1.73 8.89 25.30
N ALA A 161 -0.72 8.05 25.08
CA ALA A 161 -0.25 7.07 26.07
C ALA A 161 0.20 7.76 27.38
N TYR A 162 0.95 8.86 27.30
CA TYR A 162 1.34 9.64 28.49
C TYR A 162 0.17 10.31 29.21
N SER A 163 -0.81 10.81 28.46
CA SER A 163 -2.01 11.44 29.04
C SER A 163 -2.82 10.43 29.85
N SER A 164 -2.90 9.17 29.40
CA SER A 164 -3.57 8.08 30.11
C SER A 164 -2.84 7.63 31.38
N ILE A 165 -1.49 7.71 31.40
CA ILE A 165 -0.67 7.38 32.57
C ILE A 165 -0.84 8.42 33.69
N HIS A 166 -1.15 9.68 33.36
CA HIS A 166 -1.35 10.74 34.34
C HIS A 166 -2.70 10.70 35.10
N ASP A 167 -3.61 9.78 34.76
CA ASP A 167 -4.88 9.54 35.48
C ASP A 167 -4.83 8.32 36.43
N PHE A 168 -3.69 7.61 36.51
CA PHE A 168 -3.44 6.55 37.50
C PHE A 168 -2.00 6.60 38.01
N ASP A 169 -1.74 7.42 39.04
CA ASP A 169 -0.48 7.35 39.78
C ASP A 169 -0.66 6.52 41.07
N ASN A 170 -0.24 5.26 41.04
CA ASN A 170 0.72 4.66 41.98
C ASN A 170 0.87 3.16 41.72
N SER A 171 1.96 2.74 41.06
CA SER A 171 2.84 1.71 41.62
C SER A 171 4.12 1.62 40.79
N GLN A 172 5.23 1.89 41.46
CA GLN A 172 6.57 1.62 40.97
C GLN A 172 6.73 0.13 40.69
N ASN A 173 7.21 -0.21 39.50
CA ASN A 173 8.07 -1.36 39.28
C ASN A 173 9.01 -1.05 38.11
N HIS A 174 10.26 -0.74 38.46
CA HIS A 174 11.36 -0.76 37.50
C HIS A 174 11.66 -2.22 37.15
N VAL A 175 11.62 -2.55 35.86
CA VAL A 175 12.29 -3.73 35.31
C VAL A 175 13.28 -3.21 34.28
N GLU A 176 14.57 -3.24 34.64
CA GLU A 176 15.66 -3.05 33.69
C GLU A 176 15.77 -4.32 32.82
N ALA A 177 15.54 -4.17 31.52
CA ALA A 177 15.87 -5.21 30.56
C ALA A 177 17.35 -5.07 30.17
N SER A 178 18.17 -6.02 30.63
CA SER A 178 19.55 -6.20 30.20
C SER A 178 19.61 -6.71 28.77
N ARG A 179 20.30 -5.98 27.88
CA ARG A 179 20.62 -6.41 26.51
C ARG A 179 21.92 -7.21 26.54
N ASP A 180 21.83 -8.51 26.28
CA ASP A 180 22.98 -9.30 25.81
C ASP A 180 22.90 -9.35 24.28
N ILE A 181 23.90 -8.75 23.62
CA ILE A 181 24.10 -8.82 22.17
C ILE A 181 24.98 -10.05 21.93
N ASP A 182 24.38 -11.16 21.49
CA ASP A 182 25.12 -12.27 20.92
C ASP A 182 25.45 -11.97 19.45
N GLU A 183 26.73 -11.74 19.16
CA GLU A 183 27.26 -11.73 17.79
C GLU A 183 27.12 -13.14 17.19
N MET A 184 26.06 -13.37 16.41
CA MET A 184 25.96 -14.56 15.56
C MET A 184 26.91 -14.41 14.37
N ASN A 185 28.01 -15.18 14.42
CA ASN A 185 28.88 -15.43 13.27
C ASN A 185 28.07 -15.96 12.07
N LEU A 186 27.99 -15.17 11.00
CA LEU A 186 27.55 -15.63 9.69
C LEU A 186 28.64 -16.53 9.10
N GLN A 187 28.52 -17.83 9.34
CA GLN A 187 29.26 -18.81 8.54
C GLN A 187 28.71 -18.79 7.13
N GLU A 188 29.57 -18.47 6.15
CA GLU A 188 29.29 -18.62 4.73
C GLU A 188 28.81 -20.06 4.46
N ARG A 189 27.50 -20.22 4.28
CA ARG A 189 26.94 -21.47 3.76
C ARG A 189 27.37 -21.59 2.31
N GLU A 190 28.01 -22.70 1.95
CA GLU A 190 28.21 -23.10 0.55
C GLU A 190 26.86 -23.00 -0.18
N VAL A 191 26.77 -22.03 -1.11
CA VAL A 191 25.58 -21.80 -1.93
C VAL A 191 25.50 -22.95 -2.93
N HIS A 192 24.79 -24.02 -2.57
CA HIS A 192 24.28 -24.94 -3.57
C HIS A 192 23.38 -24.15 -4.52
N PRO A 193 23.55 -24.23 -5.85
CA PRO A 193 22.71 -23.50 -6.78
C PRO A 193 21.26 -23.94 -6.61
N LEU A 194 20.45 -23.09 -5.99
CA LEU A 194 19.02 -23.28 -5.85
C LEU A 194 18.43 -23.35 -7.27
N LYS A 195 17.91 -24.51 -7.64
CA LYS A 195 17.15 -24.65 -8.88
C LYS A 195 15.74 -24.08 -8.64
N LEU A 196 15.60 -22.78 -8.81
CA LEU A 196 14.31 -22.09 -8.76
C LEU A 196 13.40 -22.68 -9.84
N ARG A 197 12.21 -23.13 -9.43
CA ARG A 197 11.18 -23.64 -10.35
C ARG A 197 10.17 -22.58 -10.74
N HIS A 198 9.97 -21.62 -9.85
CA HIS A 198 9.03 -20.53 -10.00
C HIS A 198 9.68 -19.23 -9.55
N VAL A 199 9.44 -18.16 -10.30
CA VAL A 199 9.71 -16.78 -9.90
C VAL A 199 8.36 -16.07 -9.95
N ILE A 200 7.99 -15.47 -8.82
CA ILE A 200 6.82 -14.60 -8.73
C ILE A 200 7.35 -13.18 -8.88
N CYS A 201 6.78 -12.41 -9.80
CA CYS A 201 7.33 -11.13 -10.21
C CYS A 201 6.23 -10.08 -10.29
N ASP A 202 6.41 -9.01 -9.52
CA ASP A 202 5.56 -7.83 -9.62
C ASP A 202 5.93 -7.03 -10.88
N ILE A 203 4.95 -6.78 -11.75
CA ILE A 203 5.15 -6.01 -12.99
C ILE A 203 5.30 -4.53 -12.68
N ASP A 204 4.53 -4.01 -11.73
CA ASP A 204 4.48 -2.57 -11.46
C ASP A 204 5.83 -2.09 -10.91
N GLY A 205 6.57 -2.98 -10.24
CA GLY A 205 7.97 -2.81 -9.83
C GLY A 205 9.03 -2.80 -10.95
N ILE A 206 8.67 -3.16 -12.19
CA ILE A 206 9.61 -3.25 -13.32
C ILE A 206 9.39 -2.13 -14.34
N VAL A 207 8.25 -1.44 -14.27
CA VAL A 207 7.84 -0.39 -15.20
C VAL A 207 8.14 0.97 -14.57
N ASP A 208 8.84 1.84 -15.30
CA ASP A 208 9.12 3.21 -14.88
C ASP A 208 7.87 4.12 -14.94
N ASN A 209 8.01 5.36 -14.48
CA ASN A 209 6.95 6.37 -14.49
C ASN A 209 6.40 6.69 -15.90
N GLU A 210 7.16 6.39 -16.96
CA GLU A 210 6.78 6.62 -18.34
C GLU A 210 6.13 5.38 -19.00
N GLY A 211 6.05 4.26 -18.28
CA GLY A 211 5.47 3.02 -18.79
C GLY A 211 6.48 2.07 -19.44
N ASN A 212 7.79 2.32 -19.34
CA ASN A 212 8.84 1.49 -19.92
C ASN A 212 9.39 0.47 -18.92
N LEU A 213 9.69 -0.75 -19.37
CA LEU A 213 10.34 -1.76 -18.52
C LEU A 213 11.86 -1.52 -18.43
N HIS A 214 12.45 -1.71 -17.25
CA HIS A 214 13.91 -1.74 -17.09
C HIS A 214 14.54 -2.90 -17.89
N GLU A 215 15.49 -2.61 -18.77
CA GLU A 215 16.13 -3.59 -19.67
C GLU A 215 16.83 -4.73 -18.90
N GLU A 216 17.48 -4.40 -17.78
CA GLU A 216 18.13 -5.37 -16.90
C GLU A 216 17.15 -6.37 -16.28
N SER A 217 15.97 -5.91 -15.87
CA SER A 217 14.91 -6.75 -15.33
C SER A 217 14.36 -7.70 -16.39
N ILE A 218 14.16 -7.23 -17.62
CA ILE A 218 13.77 -8.08 -18.76
C ILE A 218 14.83 -9.15 -19.02
N GLN A 219 16.10 -8.76 -19.07
CA GLN A 219 17.20 -9.71 -19.31
C GLN A 219 17.28 -10.77 -18.21
N SER A 220 17.06 -10.38 -16.96
CA SER A 220 17.01 -11.29 -15.82
C SER A 220 15.85 -12.29 -15.91
N LEU A 221 14.66 -11.83 -16.32
CA LEU A 221 13.51 -12.69 -16.55
C LEU A 221 13.76 -13.68 -17.70
N ARG A 222 14.35 -13.23 -18.81
CA ARG A 222 14.74 -14.10 -19.94
C ARG A 222 15.70 -15.19 -19.49
N GLU A 223 16.70 -14.84 -18.69
CA GLU A 223 17.67 -15.80 -18.17
C GLU A 223 17.03 -16.80 -17.19
N ALA A 224 16.06 -16.38 -16.39
CA ALA A 224 15.32 -17.28 -15.53
C ALA A 224 14.51 -18.31 -16.36
N VAL A 225 13.80 -17.85 -17.38
CA VAL A 225 13.01 -18.70 -18.28
C VAL A 225 13.91 -19.65 -19.08
N SER A 226 15.04 -19.18 -19.61
CA SER A 226 16.01 -20.01 -20.36
C SER A 226 16.55 -21.17 -19.52
N ARG A 227 16.60 -21.00 -18.19
CA ARG A 227 17.00 -22.02 -17.20
C ARG A 227 15.86 -22.96 -16.79
N GLY A 228 14.67 -22.82 -17.37
CA GLY A 228 13.48 -23.61 -17.09
C GLY A 228 12.71 -23.17 -15.85
N THR A 229 12.86 -21.91 -15.44
CA THR A 229 12.08 -21.31 -14.36
C THR A 229 10.76 -20.79 -14.91
N ASN A 230 9.64 -21.13 -14.27
CA ASN A 230 8.35 -20.56 -14.62
C ASN A 230 8.21 -19.18 -14.00
N VAL A 231 7.93 -18.16 -14.81
CA VAL A 231 7.62 -16.81 -14.31
C VAL A 231 6.11 -16.70 -14.14
N ILE A 232 5.67 -16.27 -12.95
CA ILE A 232 4.28 -15.94 -12.64
C ILE A 232 4.23 -14.45 -12.35
N LEU A 233 3.49 -13.72 -13.16
CA LEU A 233 3.37 -12.28 -12.98
C LEU A 233 2.26 -11.94 -11.98
N VAL A 234 2.52 -10.90 -11.21
CA VAL A 234 1.62 -10.28 -10.24
C VAL A 234 1.53 -8.80 -10.60
N THR A 235 0.35 -8.20 -10.62
CA THR A 235 0.20 -6.77 -10.93
C THR A 235 -1.13 -6.21 -10.45
N GLY A 236 -1.18 -4.90 -10.21
CA GLY A 236 -2.40 -4.12 -10.06
C GLY A 236 -3.18 -3.95 -11.36
N LYS A 237 -2.57 -4.21 -12.52
CA LYS A 237 -3.17 -4.03 -13.85
C LYS A 237 -4.13 -5.16 -14.22
N THR A 238 -4.97 -4.89 -15.23
CA THR A 238 -5.70 -5.95 -15.94
C THR A 238 -4.71 -6.85 -16.70
N ARG A 239 -5.13 -8.08 -17.00
CA ARG A 239 -4.32 -8.99 -17.82
C ARG A 239 -4.11 -8.42 -19.22
N ALA A 240 -5.16 -7.90 -19.85
CA ALA A 240 -5.09 -7.32 -21.18
C ALA A 240 -4.08 -6.15 -21.23
N SER A 241 -4.05 -5.31 -20.19
CA SER A 241 -3.11 -4.21 -20.06
C SER A 241 -1.68 -4.70 -19.87
N ALA A 242 -1.45 -5.67 -18.97
CA ALA A 242 -0.13 -6.27 -18.79
C ALA A 242 0.38 -6.92 -20.09
N VAL A 243 -0.45 -7.70 -20.78
CA VAL A 243 -0.11 -8.29 -22.09
C VAL A 243 0.21 -7.21 -23.12
N ARG A 244 -0.53 -6.09 -23.14
CA ARG A 244 -0.30 -4.98 -24.06
C ARG A 244 1.03 -4.28 -23.78
N THR A 245 1.36 -4.01 -22.52
CA THR A 245 2.66 -3.41 -22.14
C THR A 245 3.82 -4.25 -22.65
N PHE A 246 3.79 -5.56 -22.41
CA PHE A 246 4.85 -6.46 -22.87
C PHE A 246 4.92 -6.58 -24.41
N LYS A 247 3.79 -6.51 -25.12
CA LYS A 247 3.75 -6.48 -26.60
C LYS A 247 4.38 -5.22 -27.18
N LEU A 248 4.05 -4.05 -26.65
CA LEU A 248 4.57 -2.76 -27.13
C LEU A 248 6.09 -2.66 -26.98
N LEU A 249 6.65 -3.35 -25.99
CA LEU A 249 8.08 -3.39 -25.71
C LEU A 249 8.86 -4.41 -26.57
N ASN A 250 8.24 -4.92 -27.64
CA ASN A 250 8.88 -5.79 -28.63
C ASN A 250 9.47 -7.07 -28.02
N LEU A 251 8.87 -7.56 -26.93
CA LEU A 251 9.22 -8.84 -26.30
C LEU A 251 8.64 -10.05 -27.05
N GLU A 252 8.26 -9.89 -28.33
CA GLU A 252 7.71 -10.91 -29.25
C GLU A 252 8.70 -12.03 -29.64
N GLY A 253 9.78 -12.24 -28.88
CA GLY A 253 10.52 -13.50 -28.95
C GLY A 253 9.66 -14.67 -28.47
N GLU A 254 10.07 -15.91 -28.73
CA GLU A 254 9.38 -17.14 -28.27
C GLU A 254 9.23 -17.27 -26.72
N ASP A 255 9.61 -16.24 -25.97
CA ASP A 255 9.59 -16.18 -24.51
C ASP A 255 8.27 -15.55 -24.02
N HIS A 256 7.23 -16.39 -23.92
CA HIS A 256 5.90 -15.99 -23.45
C HIS A 256 5.89 -15.71 -21.93
N PHE A 257 6.41 -14.56 -21.48
CA PHE A 257 6.28 -14.13 -20.07
C PHE A 257 4.83 -13.99 -19.62
N ILE A 258 4.00 -13.46 -20.53
CA ILE A 258 2.58 -13.24 -20.28
C ILE A 258 1.76 -13.46 -21.55
N SER A 259 0.60 -14.09 -21.39
CA SER A 259 -0.40 -14.22 -22.44
C SER A 259 -1.76 -14.52 -21.81
N GLU A 260 -2.81 -14.60 -22.64
CA GLU A 260 -4.13 -15.06 -22.19
C GLU A 260 -4.11 -16.47 -21.58
N SER A 261 -3.12 -17.29 -21.91
CA SER A 261 -2.99 -18.67 -21.42
C SER A 261 -1.97 -18.84 -20.30
N SER A 262 -1.20 -17.78 -19.96
CA SER A 262 -0.23 -17.85 -18.87
C SER A 262 -0.93 -17.76 -17.50
N PRO A 263 -0.41 -18.42 -16.46
CA PRO A 263 -0.84 -18.13 -15.10
C PRO A 263 -0.47 -16.70 -14.69
N GLY A 264 -1.18 -16.14 -13.72
CA GLY A 264 -0.89 -14.82 -13.20
C GLY A 264 -1.90 -14.33 -12.18
N VAL A 265 -1.51 -13.31 -11.44
CA VAL A 265 -2.29 -12.63 -10.41
C VAL A 265 -2.48 -11.19 -10.87
N PHE A 266 -3.73 -10.74 -10.98
CA PHE A 266 -4.10 -9.45 -11.56
C PHE A 266 -5.05 -8.71 -10.64
N LEU A 267 -5.17 -7.39 -10.85
CA LEU A 267 -6.00 -6.51 -10.02
C LEU A 267 -5.74 -6.73 -8.52
N GLN A 268 -4.46 -6.72 -8.12
CA GLN A 268 -4.02 -6.94 -6.74
C GLN A 268 -4.57 -8.24 -6.11
N GLY A 269 -4.64 -9.31 -6.90
CA GLY A 269 -5.10 -10.62 -6.43
C GLY A 269 -6.60 -10.84 -6.46
N SER A 270 -7.38 -9.85 -6.90
CA SER A 270 -8.82 -10.04 -7.12
C SER A 270 -9.14 -10.90 -8.34
N LEU A 271 -8.19 -11.07 -9.27
CA LEU A 271 -8.30 -12.05 -10.35
C LEU A 271 -7.05 -12.91 -10.40
N VAL A 272 -7.22 -14.23 -10.31
CA VAL A 272 -6.12 -15.18 -10.43
C VAL A 272 -6.45 -16.20 -11.49
N TYR A 273 -5.50 -16.39 -12.39
CA TYR A 273 -5.57 -17.38 -13.44
C TYR A 273 -4.45 -18.40 -13.26
N GLY A 274 -4.81 -19.67 -13.39
CA GLY A 274 -3.89 -20.79 -13.39
C GLY A 274 -3.42 -21.15 -14.80
N MET A 275 -2.87 -22.36 -14.91
CA MET A 275 -2.36 -22.90 -16.17
C MET A 275 -3.43 -22.90 -17.28
N HIS A 276 -2.99 -22.62 -18.50
CA HIS A 276 -3.85 -22.51 -19.69
C HIS A 276 -4.89 -21.37 -19.60
N GLY A 277 -4.63 -20.35 -18.78
CA GLY A 277 -5.49 -19.18 -18.66
C GLY A 277 -6.79 -19.43 -17.92
N ARG A 278 -6.91 -20.55 -17.19
CA ARG A 278 -8.12 -20.87 -16.44
C ARG A 278 -8.26 -19.96 -15.22
N GLU A 279 -9.38 -19.27 -15.07
CA GLU A 279 -9.71 -18.56 -13.83
C GLU A 279 -9.78 -19.56 -12.66
N ILE A 280 -9.00 -19.31 -11.62
CA ILE A 280 -8.96 -20.12 -10.39
C ILE A 280 -9.52 -19.39 -9.18
N TYR A 281 -9.49 -18.06 -9.22
CA TYR A 281 -10.03 -17.23 -8.14
C TYR A 281 -10.48 -15.88 -8.70
N ARG A 282 -11.59 -15.40 -8.15
CA ARG A 282 -12.14 -14.08 -8.39
C ARG A 282 -12.71 -13.55 -7.08
N ALA A 283 -12.37 -12.31 -6.74
CA ALA A 283 -13.01 -11.54 -5.68
C ALA A 283 -13.65 -10.31 -6.31
N ASN A 284 -14.93 -10.08 -6.00
CA ASN A 284 -15.62 -8.86 -6.39
C ASN A 284 -15.89 -8.05 -5.13
N LEU A 285 -15.98 -6.74 -5.31
CA LEU A 285 -16.49 -5.81 -4.32
C LEU A 285 -18.00 -6.00 -4.17
N SER A 286 -18.51 -5.83 -2.95
CA SER A 286 -19.95 -5.83 -2.72
C SER A 286 -20.61 -4.62 -3.37
N VAL A 287 -21.86 -4.80 -3.81
CA VAL A 287 -22.66 -3.75 -4.47
C VAL A 287 -22.82 -2.52 -3.57
N ASP A 288 -23.00 -2.72 -2.26
CA ASP A 288 -23.17 -1.64 -1.30
C ASP A 288 -21.93 -0.77 -1.21
N ILE A 289 -20.75 -1.40 -1.21
CA ILE A 289 -19.49 -0.66 -1.16
C ILE A 289 -19.24 0.07 -2.47
N CYS A 290 -19.47 -0.57 -3.62
CA CYS A 290 -19.36 0.11 -4.91
C CYS A 290 -20.30 1.32 -4.97
N ASN A 291 -21.54 1.17 -4.51
CA ASN A 291 -22.51 2.25 -4.46
C ASN A 291 -22.02 3.41 -3.58
N GLU A 292 -21.56 3.13 -2.35
CA GLU A 292 -21.05 4.15 -1.45
C GLU A 292 -19.82 4.88 -2.02
N ALA A 293 -18.87 4.15 -2.60
CA ALA A 293 -17.66 4.69 -3.21
C ALA A 293 -17.98 5.61 -4.41
N PHE A 294 -18.91 5.21 -5.29
CA PHE A 294 -19.29 6.04 -6.43
C PHE A 294 -20.17 7.23 -6.05
N LEU A 295 -20.99 7.13 -5.00
CA LEU A 295 -21.69 8.29 -4.43
C LEU A 295 -20.70 9.28 -3.80
N TYR A 296 -19.65 8.80 -3.13
CA TYR A 296 -18.55 9.63 -2.63
C TYR A 296 -17.85 10.34 -3.81
N SER A 297 -17.46 9.59 -4.84
CA SER A 297 -16.84 10.10 -6.06
C SER A 297 -17.65 11.24 -6.69
N LEU A 298 -18.96 11.07 -6.85
CA LEU A 298 -19.86 12.13 -7.35
C LEU A 298 -19.94 13.34 -6.42
N LYS A 299 -20.06 13.11 -5.10
CA LYS A 299 -20.20 14.19 -4.11
C LYS A 299 -18.97 15.10 -4.07
N TYR A 300 -17.78 14.53 -4.19
CA TYR A 300 -16.51 15.26 -4.10
C TYR A 300 -15.88 15.57 -5.46
N ASN A 301 -16.53 15.18 -6.56
CA ASN A 301 -16.05 15.36 -7.93
C ASN A 301 -14.65 14.78 -8.15
N ILE A 302 -14.43 13.57 -7.63
CA ILE A 302 -13.18 12.82 -7.77
C ILE A 302 -13.41 11.70 -8.78
N PRO A 303 -12.77 11.68 -9.96
CA PRO A 303 -12.96 10.61 -10.93
C PRO A 303 -12.52 9.26 -10.36
N PHE A 304 -13.42 8.28 -10.35
CA PHE A 304 -13.09 6.90 -9.99
C PHE A 304 -13.13 6.02 -11.24
N VAL A 305 -12.14 5.15 -11.39
CA VAL A 305 -12.11 4.11 -12.42
C VAL A 305 -12.38 2.76 -11.76
N ALA A 306 -13.52 2.14 -12.07
CA ALA A 306 -13.85 0.78 -11.67
C ALA A 306 -13.26 -0.20 -12.68
N TYR A 307 -12.60 -1.23 -12.18
CA TYR A 307 -12.15 -2.36 -12.97
C TYR A 307 -13.16 -3.49 -12.82
N CYS A 308 -13.66 -3.94 -13.95
CA CYS A 308 -14.62 -5.02 -14.11
C CYS A 308 -14.03 -6.03 -15.11
N GLU A 309 -13.27 -6.98 -14.59
CA GLU A 309 -12.44 -7.92 -15.34
C GLU A 309 -11.43 -7.15 -16.20
N GLU A 310 -11.53 -7.27 -17.52
CA GLU A 310 -10.67 -6.58 -18.47
C GLU A 310 -11.22 -5.19 -18.87
N GLN A 311 -12.39 -4.79 -18.34
CA GLN A 311 -13.04 -3.51 -18.64
C GLN A 311 -12.78 -2.47 -17.56
N CYS A 312 -12.55 -1.23 -17.98
CA CYS A 312 -12.44 -0.08 -17.08
C CYS A 312 -13.65 0.85 -17.29
N LEU A 313 -14.34 1.23 -16.21
CA LEU A 313 -15.56 2.03 -16.23
C LEU A 313 -15.40 3.28 -15.35
N THR A 314 -16.01 4.39 -15.73
CA THR A 314 -16.03 5.61 -14.89
C THR A 314 -17.30 6.41 -15.08
N LEU A 315 -17.65 7.25 -14.10
CA LEU A 315 -18.75 8.22 -14.23
C LEU A 315 -18.30 9.57 -14.83
N PHE A 316 -17.01 9.74 -15.10
CA PHE A 316 -16.42 11.04 -15.41
C PHE A 316 -15.71 11.04 -16.77
N GLU A 317 -15.96 12.09 -17.55
CA GLU A 317 -15.02 12.52 -18.59
C GLU A 317 -13.96 13.39 -17.90
N HIS A 318 -12.72 12.89 -17.83
CA HIS A 318 -11.63 13.59 -17.15
C HIS A 318 -10.28 13.35 -17.83
N PRO A 319 -9.40 14.36 -18.01
CA PRO A 319 -8.11 14.18 -18.68
C PRO A 319 -7.24 13.06 -18.08
N PHE A 320 -7.23 12.92 -16.75
CA PHE A 320 -6.48 11.83 -16.08
C PHE A 320 -7.02 10.42 -16.38
N VAL A 321 -8.31 10.29 -16.71
CA VAL A 321 -8.87 9.02 -17.16
C VAL A 321 -8.28 8.63 -18.52
N ASP A 322 -8.08 9.61 -19.41
CA ASP A 322 -7.44 9.36 -20.70
C ASP A 322 -5.95 9.03 -20.55
N LEU A 323 -5.26 9.64 -19.56
CA LEU A 323 -3.86 9.36 -19.26
C LEU A 323 -3.60 7.90 -18.87
N LEU A 324 -4.54 7.24 -18.18
CA LEU A 324 -4.42 5.80 -17.88
C LEU A 324 -4.22 4.96 -19.14
N HIS A 325 -4.98 5.27 -20.20
CA HIS A 325 -4.87 4.54 -21.44
C HIS A 325 -3.59 4.86 -22.22
N THR A 326 -3.16 6.13 -22.21
CA THR A 326 -2.04 6.60 -23.03
C THR A 326 -0.68 6.37 -22.36
N LEU A 327 -0.54 6.67 -21.07
CA LEU A 327 0.70 6.52 -20.30
C LEU A 327 0.83 5.13 -19.68
N HIS A 328 -0.21 4.65 -19.01
CA HIS A 328 -0.14 3.38 -18.27
C HIS A 328 -0.60 2.16 -19.09
N HIS A 329 -0.90 2.37 -20.38
CA HIS A 329 -1.36 1.35 -21.33
C HIS A 329 -2.61 0.58 -20.88
N GLU A 330 -3.41 1.17 -19.99
CA GLU A 330 -4.65 0.57 -19.49
C GLU A 330 -5.67 0.36 -20.62
N THR A 331 -6.63 -0.54 -20.39
CA THR A 331 -7.82 -0.62 -21.25
C THR A 331 -8.51 0.73 -21.29
N LYS A 332 -8.94 1.16 -22.48
CA LYS A 332 -9.62 2.46 -22.65
C LYS A 332 -10.85 2.50 -21.73
N VAL A 333 -10.86 3.47 -20.83
CA VAL A 333 -11.92 3.62 -19.85
C VAL A 333 -13.21 4.06 -20.55
N LYS A 334 -14.31 3.38 -20.24
CA LYS A 334 -15.64 3.69 -20.75
C LYS A 334 -16.40 4.56 -19.74
N VAL A 335 -16.88 5.70 -20.20
CA VAL A 335 -17.77 6.55 -19.41
C VAL A 335 -19.18 5.93 -19.39
N VAL A 336 -19.74 5.78 -18.20
CA VAL A 336 -21.10 5.31 -17.94
C VAL A 336 -21.92 6.44 -17.31
N PRO A 337 -23.23 6.56 -17.62
CA PRO A 337 -23.97 7.79 -17.32
C PRO A 337 -24.51 7.86 -15.89
N SER A 338 -24.56 6.74 -15.15
CA SER A 338 -25.06 6.72 -13.78
C SER A 338 -24.43 5.62 -12.93
N VAL A 339 -24.54 5.75 -11.60
CA VAL A 339 -24.15 4.70 -10.65
C VAL A 339 -24.94 3.42 -10.90
N GLU A 340 -26.22 3.52 -11.22
CA GLU A 340 -27.09 2.37 -11.54
C GLU A 340 -26.54 1.58 -12.74
N ASP A 341 -26.16 2.30 -13.81
CA ASP A 341 -25.57 1.68 -15.00
C ASP A 341 -24.23 1.02 -14.68
N LEU A 342 -23.43 1.65 -13.80
CA LEU A 342 -22.14 1.13 -13.37
C LEU A 342 -22.29 -0.16 -12.54
N LEU A 343 -23.21 -0.17 -11.57
CA LEU A 343 -23.50 -1.34 -10.72
C LEU A 343 -24.17 -2.47 -11.51
N GLY A 344 -24.78 -2.16 -12.66
CA GLY A 344 -25.28 -3.16 -13.61
C GLY A 344 -24.17 -4.08 -14.17
N TYR A 345 -22.90 -3.65 -14.12
CA TYR A 345 -21.74 -4.50 -14.39
C TYR A 345 -21.40 -5.23 -13.08
N SER A 346 -22.05 -6.37 -12.85
CA SER A 346 -22.12 -7.10 -11.56
C SER A 346 -20.82 -7.80 -11.11
N SER A 347 -19.66 -7.20 -11.33
CA SER A 347 -18.35 -7.81 -11.07
C SER A 347 -17.22 -6.77 -11.04
N ILE A 348 -17.35 -5.74 -10.20
CA ILE A 348 -16.27 -4.77 -10.00
C ILE A 348 -15.28 -5.38 -8.99
N GLN A 349 -14.00 -5.48 -9.34
CA GLN A 349 -12.97 -6.07 -8.48
C GLN A 349 -12.21 -5.03 -7.66
N VAL A 350 -11.99 -3.86 -8.22
CA VAL A 350 -11.15 -2.81 -7.64
C VAL A 350 -11.57 -1.46 -8.22
N PHE A 351 -11.39 -0.39 -7.45
CA PHE A 351 -11.51 0.98 -7.98
C PHE A 351 -10.26 1.80 -7.71
N LEU A 352 -10.00 2.71 -8.65
CA LEU A 352 -8.87 3.61 -8.69
C LEU A 352 -9.37 5.06 -8.69
N PRO A 353 -9.45 5.73 -7.52
CA PRO A 353 -9.64 7.18 -7.44
C PRO A 353 -8.47 7.94 -8.07
N LEU A 354 -8.81 8.94 -8.88
CA LEU A 354 -7.88 9.86 -9.53
C LEU A 354 -7.96 11.21 -8.82
N THR A 355 -6.92 11.60 -8.09
CA THR A 355 -6.93 12.86 -7.33
C THR A 355 -6.08 13.94 -7.99
N LEU A 356 -6.46 15.22 -7.77
CA LEU A 356 -5.88 16.40 -8.44
C LEU A 356 -4.46 16.78 -8.00
N SER A 357 -3.90 16.15 -6.97
CA SER A 357 -2.44 16.20 -6.78
C SER A 357 -1.85 15.20 -7.78
N SER A 358 -1.29 15.73 -8.86
CA SER A 358 -0.83 15.09 -10.11
C SER A 358 0.20 13.95 -9.98
N THR A 359 0.29 13.30 -8.82
CA THR A 359 1.27 12.26 -8.49
C THR A 359 0.70 11.11 -7.66
N ASN A 360 -0.58 11.13 -7.22
CA ASN A 360 -1.06 10.18 -6.22
C ASN A 360 -2.24 9.33 -6.72
N TRP A 361 -2.07 8.01 -6.65
CA TRP A 361 -3.05 7.01 -7.05
C TRP A 361 -3.40 6.15 -5.85
N TYR A 362 -4.68 5.87 -5.63
CA TYR A 362 -5.07 4.87 -4.63
C TYR A 362 -5.67 3.69 -5.35
N ILE A 363 -5.26 2.48 -5.01
CA ILE A 363 -5.93 1.26 -5.43
C ILE A 363 -6.63 0.69 -4.21
N ILE A 364 -7.95 0.51 -4.32
CA ILE A 364 -8.76 0.05 -3.19
C ILE A 364 -9.38 -1.29 -3.52
N ASN A 365 -8.95 -2.31 -2.77
CA ASN A 365 -9.42 -3.68 -2.88
C ASN A 365 -10.19 -4.09 -1.63
N ILE A 366 -11.36 -4.69 -1.81
CA ILE A 366 -12.25 -5.05 -0.71
C ILE A 366 -12.72 -6.48 -0.89
N LYS A 367 -12.58 -7.28 0.16
CA LYS A 367 -13.26 -8.56 0.24
C LYS A 367 -14.62 -8.33 0.91
N ASP A 368 -15.59 -9.19 0.62
CA ASP A 368 -16.98 -9.09 1.14
C ASP A 368 -17.11 -9.07 2.68
N SER A 369 -16.00 -9.18 3.41
CA SER A 369 -15.84 -9.00 4.85
C SER A 369 -14.52 -8.26 5.13
N MET A 370 -14.38 -7.61 6.30
CA MET A 370 -13.05 -7.22 6.81
C MET A 370 -12.09 -8.41 6.64
N PRO A 371 -10.86 -8.18 6.13
CA PRO A 371 -10.17 -6.90 6.09
C PRO A 371 -10.28 -6.13 4.74
N PHE A 372 -10.02 -4.82 4.79
CA PHE A 372 -10.08 -3.84 3.71
C PHE A 372 -8.68 -3.34 3.33
N TYR A 373 -8.30 -3.40 2.04
CA TYR A 373 -6.99 -2.97 1.57
C TYR A 373 -7.07 -1.66 0.78
N LEU A 374 -6.26 -0.69 1.19
CA LEU A 374 -6.04 0.59 0.52
C LEU A 374 -4.54 0.71 0.22
N THR A 375 -4.16 0.43 -1.02
CA THR A 375 -2.79 0.71 -1.48
C THR A 375 -2.73 2.13 -2.00
N VAL A 376 -1.71 2.87 -1.60
CA VAL A 376 -1.50 4.26 -1.96
C VAL A 376 -0.13 4.39 -2.61
N TYR A 377 -0.14 4.91 -3.83
CA TYR A 377 1.06 5.22 -4.60
C TYR A 377 1.28 6.73 -4.54
N HIS A 378 2.47 7.14 -4.12
CA HIS A 378 2.97 8.50 -4.22
C HIS A 378 4.11 8.54 -5.25
N ILE A 379 3.86 9.15 -6.40
CA ILE A 379 4.89 9.32 -7.42
C ILE A 379 5.81 10.48 -7.00
N GLY A 380 7.09 10.18 -6.86
CA GLY A 380 8.16 11.15 -6.60
C GLY A 380 8.15 12.26 -7.66
N SER A 381 8.48 13.47 -7.24
CA SER A 381 8.26 14.71 -7.98
C SER A 381 8.78 14.71 -9.42
N GLY A 382 7.84 14.73 -10.36
CA GLY A 382 8.00 15.31 -11.69
C GLY A 382 6.81 16.23 -11.96
N ILE A 383 7.06 17.54 -12.03
CA ILE A 383 6.08 18.52 -12.49
C ILE A 383 5.58 18.08 -13.87
N ILE A 384 4.34 17.60 -13.96
CA ILE A 384 3.61 17.57 -15.23
C ILE A 384 2.78 18.86 -15.25
N LEU A 385 3.29 19.85 -16.00
CA LEU A 385 2.67 21.14 -16.29
C LEU A 385 1.29 21.00 -16.95
#